data_AF-A0A940KR92-F1
#
_entry.id   AF-A0A940KR92-F1
#
_cell.length_a   1.000
_cell.length_b   1.000
_cell.length_c   1.000
_cell.angle_alpha   90.00
_cell.angle_beta   90.00
_cell.angle_gamma   90.00
#
_symmetry.space_group_name_H-M   'P 1'
#
loop_
_entity.id
_entity.type
_entity.pdbx_description
1 polymer ?
#
loop_
_entity_poly.entity_id
_entity_poly.type
_entity_poly.pdbx_seq_one_letter_code
_entity_poly.pdbx_strand_id
1 'polypeptide(L)'
;MKNSFYIASCLTVAVFSGCTSQKKSLKTLMGTDQQQVLSVIDKVNTSWQQTHPEPGRAFWDNAAYHTGNMEAYFLTKNETYKKYSEKWAELNLWMGAKSTDKPNWKYSYGEKDDYVLFGDWQICFQTYIDLYNIEKDEKKVARAREVMEYQMSTPKNDYWWWADGLYMV
;
A
#
# COMPACT_ATOMS: atom_id res chain seq x y z
N MET A 1 -85.51 -14.63 -17.58
CA MET A 1 -85.37 -16.04 -18.00
C MET A 1 -84.30 -16.13 -19.08
N LYS A 2 -83.25 -16.91 -18.80
CA LYS A 2 -82.26 -17.58 -19.71
C LYS A 2 -81.42 -16.66 -20.64
N ASN A 3 -80.17 -16.32 -20.30
CA ASN A 3 -78.88 -17.06 -20.39
C ASN A 3 -78.16 -16.97 -21.75
N SER A 4 -76.83 -16.73 -21.64
CA SER A 4 -75.74 -17.02 -22.59
C SER A 4 -75.55 -16.04 -23.78
N PHE A 5 -74.34 -15.63 -24.21
CA PHE A 5 -73.00 -16.23 -24.17
C PHE A 5 -71.91 -15.13 -24.11
N TYR A 6 -70.82 -15.38 -23.38
CA TYR A 6 -69.59 -14.57 -23.38
C TYR A 6 -68.68 -14.97 -24.55
N ILE A 7 -68.06 -14.01 -25.24
CA ILE A 7 -66.81 -14.23 -25.99
C ILE A 7 -65.86 -13.07 -25.70
N ALA A 8 -64.89 -13.33 -24.82
CA ALA A 8 -63.72 -12.49 -24.62
C ALA A 8 -62.72 -12.77 -25.75
N SER A 9 -62.37 -11.75 -26.53
CA SER A 9 -61.29 -11.85 -27.52
C SER A 9 -59.98 -11.38 -26.88
N CYS A 10 -59.08 -12.33 -26.64
CA CYS A 10 -57.75 -12.11 -26.08
C CYS A 10 -56.85 -11.33 -27.05
N LEU A 11 -56.50 -10.11 -26.66
CA LEU A 11 -55.36 -9.39 -27.20
C LEU A 11 -54.07 -10.10 -26.72
N THR A 12 -53.38 -10.81 -27.62
CA THR A 12 -52.03 -11.34 -27.36
C THR A 12 -51.01 -10.51 -28.13
N VAL A 13 -50.52 -9.44 -27.48
CA VAL A 13 -49.29 -8.76 -27.92
C VAL A 13 -48.12 -9.58 -27.40
N ALA A 14 -47.46 -10.31 -28.30
CA ALA A 14 -46.21 -11.00 -28.00
C ALA A 14 -45.10 -9.97 -27.77
N VAL A 15 -44.83 -9.66 -26.51
CA VAL A 15 -43.64 -8.91 -26.12
C VAL A 15 -42.45 -9.87 -26.22
N PHE A 16 -41.67 -9.75 -27.29
CA PHE A 16 -40.37 -10.40 -27.40
C PHE A 16 -39.41 -9.77 -26.38
N SER A 17 -39.29 -10.37 -25.20
CA SER A 17 -38.25 -10.06 -24.22
C SER A 17 -36.89 -10.60 -24.70
N GLY A 18 -36.20 -9.82 -25.55
CA GLY A 18 -34.80 -10.05 -25.89
C GLY A 18 -33.86 -9.65 -24.75
N CYS A 19 -33.69 -10.52 -23.74
CA CYS A 19 -32.88 -10.24 -22.55
C CYS A 19 -31.38 -10.62 -22.70
N THR A 20 -30.79 -10.43 -23.88
CA THR A 20 -29.38 -10.79 -24.14
C THR A 20 -28.48 -9.60 -24.47
N SER A 21 -29.03 -8.39 -24.62
CA SER A 21 -28.25 -7.19 -25.00
C SER A 21 -27.70 -6.36 -23.82
N GLN A 22 -28.24 -6.53 -22.60
CA GLN A 22 -27.83 -5.72 -21.44
C GLN A 22 -26.47 -6.09 -20.84
N LYS A 23 -26.03 -7.35 -20.89
CA LYS A 23 -24.75 -7.77 -20.27
C LYS A 23 -23.52 -7.13 -20.92
N LYS A 24 -23.57 -6.88 -22.23
CA LYS A 24 -22.47 -6.24 -22.97
C LYS A 24 -22.42 -4.74 -22.69
N SER A 25 -23.59 -4.09 -22.59
CA SER A 25 -23.74 -2.68 -22.21
C SER A 25 -23.25 -2.42 -20.78
N LEU A 26 -23.60 -3.27 -19.80
CA LEU A 26 -23.19 -3.11 -18.40
C LEU A 26 -21.67 -3.28 -18.21
N LYS A 27 -21.03 -4.19 -18.96
CA LYS A 27 -19.57 -4.40 -18.90
C LYS A 27 -18.79 -3.28 -19.58
N THR A 28 -19.37 -2.64 -20.61
CA THR A 28 -18.81 -1.42 -21.22
C THR A 28 -19.01 -0.19 -20.31
N LEU A 29 -20.11 -0.14 -19.54
CA LEU A 29 -20.41 0.95 -18.60
C LEU A 29 -19.62 0.88 -17.28
N MET A 30 -19.24 -0.32 -16.83
CA MET A 30 -18.52 -0.52 -15.55
C MET A 30 -17.00 -0.66 -15.69
N GLY A 31 -16.43 -0.43 -16.88
CA GLY A 31 -15.02 -0.66 -17.15
C GLY A 31 -14.62 -2.14 -17.08
N THR A 32 -13.39 -2.46 -17.49
CA THR A 32 -12.84 -3.81 -17.29
C THR A 32 -12.63 -4.11 -15.81
N ASP A 33 -12.55 -5.39 -15.43
CA ASP A 33 -12.21 -5.79 -14.05
C ASP A 33 -10.90 -5.11 -13.58
N GLN A 34 -9.94 -4.92 -14.50
CA GLN A 34 -8.71 -4.16 -14.25
C GLN A 34 -8.98 -2.67 -13.94
N GLN A 35 -9.83 -1.99 -14.70
CA GLN A 35 -10.17 -0.58 -14.46
C GLN A 35 -10.90 -0.40 -13.11
N GLN A 36 -11.75 -1.36 -12.74
CA GLN A 36 -12.40 -1.36 -11.43
C GLN A 36 -11.39 -1.51 -10.30
N VAL A 37 -10.44 -2.44 -10.43
CA VAL A 37 -9.36 -2.63 -9.44
C VAL A 37 -8.51 -1.37 -9.31
N LEU A 38 -8.10 -0.75 -10.42
CA LEU A 38 -7.34 0.50 -10.39
C LEU A 38 -8.12 1.64 -9.72
N SER A 39 -9.44 1.73 -9.95
CA SER A 39 -10.30 2.72 -9.28
C SER A 39 -10.40 2.48 -7.78
N VAL A 40 -10.43 1.23 -7.32
CA VAL A 40 -10.41 0.90 -5.89
C VAL A 40 -9.06 1.27 -5.27
N ILE A 41 -7.94 0.95 -5.92
CA ILE A 41 -6.59 1.34 -5.47
C ILE A 41 -6.53 2.86 -5.29
N ASP A 42 -6.96 3.62 -6.30
CA ASP A 42 -6.91 5.07 -6.26
C ASP A 42 -7.81 5.65 -5.14
N LYS A 43 -9.03 5.13 -5.01
CA LYS A 43 -9.95 5.57 -3.96
C LYS A 43 -9.39 5.33 -2.56
N VAL A 44 -8.86 4.14 -2.30
CA VAL A 44 -8.33 3.78 -0.97
C VAL A 44 -7.09 4.61 -0.66
N ASN A 45 -6.12 4.65 -1.57
CA ASN A 45 -4.85 5.34 -1.33
C ASN A 45 -5.05 6.86 -1.18
N THR A 46 -5.89 7.45 -2.03
CA THR A 46 -6.24 8.88 -1.93
C THR A 46 -6.96 9.20 -0.62
N SER A 47 -7.88 8.35 -0.17
CA SER A 47 -8.60 8.56 1.09
C SER A 47 -7.65 8.53 2.30
N TRP A 48 -6.70 7.59 2.31
CA TRP A 48 -5.69 7.51 3.36
C TRP A 48 -4.83 8.78 3.41
N GLN A 49 -4.24 9.19 2.30
CA GLN A 49 -3.35 10.37 2.25
C GLN A 49 -4.07 11.68 2.59
N GLN A 50 -5.34 11.82 2.22
CA GLN A 50 -6.16 12.99 2.57
C GLN A 50 -6.48 13.08 4.06
N THR A 51 -6.65 11.92 4.72
CA THR A 51 -6.97 11.85 6.15
C THR A 51 -5.74 11.79 7.05
N HIS A 52 -4.56 11.52 6.48
CA HIS A 52 -3.27 11.47 7.16
C HIS A 52 -2.27 12.40 6.46
N PRO A 53 -2.49 13.73 6.44
CA PRO A 53 -1.60 14.65 5.73
C PRO A 53 -0.17 14.67 6.31
N GLU A 54 -0.03 14.34 7.59
CA GLU A 54 1.27 14.14 8.26
C GLU A 54 1.57 12.63 8.35
N PRO A 55 2.58 12.12 7.61
CA PRO A 55 2.77 10.68 7.42
C PRO A 55 3.42 9.97 8.63
N GLY A 56 3.76 10.70 9.70
CA GLY A 56 4.22 10.12 10.95
C GLY A 56 5.69 9.65 10.95
N ARG A 57 6.02 8.87 11.98
CA ARG A 57 7.40 8.37 12.23
C ARG A 57 7.73 7.14 11.37
N ALA A 58 9.01 6.81 11.26
CA ALA A 58 9.53 5.69 10.47
C ALA A 58 9.29 4.27 11.05
N PHE A 59 8.43 4.12 12.05
CA PHE A 59 8.16 2.82 12.68
C PHE A 59 7.27 1.95 11.78
N TRP A 60 7.22 0.64 12.08
CA TRP A 60 6.72 -0.39 11.17
C TRP A 60 5.30 -0.18 10.65
N ASP A 61 4.43 0.38 11.48
CA ASP A 61 3.03 0.61 11.18
C ASP A 61 2.87 1.60 10.02
N ASN A 62 3.58 2.72 10.07
CA ASN A 62 3.59 3.67 8.96
C ASN A 62 4.42 3.14 7.79
N ALA A 63 5.58 2.54 8.05
CA ALA A 63 6.47 2.04 7.01
C ALA A 63 5.84 0.94 6.15
N ALA A 64 5.02 0.05 6.73
CA ALA A 64 4.28 -0.98 6.01
C ALA A 64 3.18 -0.38 5.10
N TYR A 65 2.60 0.77 5.45
CA TYR A 65 1.76 1.51 4.50
C TYR A 65 2.60 2.02 3.33
N HIS A 66 3.80 2.54 3.60
CA HIS A 66 4.65 3.12 2.56
C HIS A 66 5.13 2.09 1.54
N THR A 67 5.40 0.84 1.93
CA THR A 67 5.69 -0.24 0.95
C THR A 67 4.52 -0.46 -0.02
N GLY A 68 3.28 -0.51 0.50
CA GLY A 68 2.07 -0.62 -0.33
C GLY A 68 1.83 0.60 -1.21
N ASN A 69 2.12 1.80 -0.71
CA ASN A 69 2.03 3.03 -1.48
C ASN A 69 3.08 3.10 -2.60
N MET A 70 4.31 2.60 -2.37
CA MET A 70 5.33 2.49 -3.41
C MET A 70 4.90 1.51 -4.49
N GLU A 71 4.28 0.38 -4.14
CA GLU A 71 3.72 -0.54 -5.12
C GLU A 71 2.58 0.11 -5.94
N ALA A 72 1.70 0.87 -5.28
CA ALA A 72 0.67 1.64 -5.96
C ALA A 72 1.27 2.69 -6.91
N TYR A 73 2.37 3.35 -6.54
CA TYR A 73 3.12 4.23 -7.44
C TYR A 73 3.71 3.46 -8.62
N PHE A 74 4.36 2.32 -8.40
CA PHE A 74 4.96 1.55 -9.49
C PHE A 74 3.93 1.07 -10.50
N LEU A 75 2.73 0.69 -10.03
CA LEU A 75 1.61 0.27 -10.88
C LEU A 75 0.98 1.42 -11.66
N THR A 76 0.74 2.57 -11.00
CA THR A 76 -0.10 3.66 -11.54
C THR A 76 0.68 4.83 -12.11
N LYS A 77 1.94 4.99 -11.72
CA LYS A 77 2.78 6.18 -11.94
C LYS A 77 2.17 7.47 -11.40
N ASN A 78 1.28 7.39 -10.41
CA ASN A 78 0.70 8.56 -9.76
C ASN A 78 1.75 9.27 -8.89
N GLU A 79 2.29 10.38 -9.39
CA GLU A 79 3.34 11.16 -8.72
C GLU A 79 2.94 11.69 -7.33
N THR A 80 1.64 11.83 -7.03
CA THR A 80 1.17 12.20 -5.69
C THR A 80 1.52 11.13 -4.66
N TYR A 81 1.43 9.85 -5.04
CA TYR A 81 1.77 8.73 -4.16
C TYR A 81 3.26 8.70 -3.85
N LYS A 82 4.11 8.90 -4.87
CA LYS A 82 5.56 9.02 -4.67
C LYS A 82 5.89 10.18 -3.74
N LYS A 83 5.35 11.36 -4.01
CA LYS A 83 5.57 12.58 -3.19
C LYS A 83 5.16 12.39 -1.74
N TYR A 84 4.10 11.64 -1.47
CA TYR A 84 3.70 11.32 -0.10
C TYR A 84 4.76 10.49 0.65
N SER A 85 5.38 9.51 -0.02
CA SER A 85 6.49 8.73 0.55
C SER A 85 7.80 9.51 0.64
N GLU A 86 8.08 10.40 -0.32
CA GLU A 86 9.22 11.32 -0.24
C GLU A 86 9.08 12.26 0.96
N LYS A 87 7.90 12.89 1.16
CA LYS A 87 7.62 13.72 2.34
C LYS A 87 7.88 12.96 3.64
N TRP A 88 7.42 11.70 3.72
CA TRP A 88 7.64 10.86 4.90
C TRP A 88 9.11 10.52 5.13
N ALA A 89 9.84 10.15 4.08
CA ALA A 89 11.26 9.84 4.16
C ALA A 89 12.08 11.07 4.59
N GLU A 90 11.76 12.25 4.04
CA GLU A 90 12.37 13.53 4.42
C GLU A 90 12.07 13.91 5.88
N LEU A 91 10.81 13.78 6.32
CA LEU A 91 10.41 14.00 7.71
C LEU A 91 11.21 13.13 8.68
N ASN A 92 11.50 11.89 8.29
CA ASN A 92 12.27 10.93 9.07
C ASN A 92 13.78 10.97 8.80
N LEU A 93 14.24 11.97 8.04
CA LEU A 93 15.65 12.20 7.73
C LEU A 93 16.32 11.02 7.02
N TRP A 94 15.56 10.20 6.29
CA TRP A 94 16.03 8.95 5.68
C TRP A 94 16.58 7.95 6.72
N MET A 95 16.03 7.97 7.94
CA MET A 95 16.43 7.10 9.05
C MET A 95 15.24 6.34 9.63
N GLY A 96 15.53 5.19 10.25
CA GLY A 96 14.66 4.54 11.23
C GLY A 96 14.88 5.16 12.61
N ALA A 97 15.21 4.32 13.61
CA ALA A 97 15.68 4.77 14.91
C ALA A 97 17.01 5.55 14.77
N LYS A 98 17.14 6.67 15.50
CA LYS A 98 18.15 7.71 15.22
C LYS A 98 19.41 7.68 16.08
N SER A 99 19.58 6.71 16.99
CA SER A 99 20.80 6.66 17.81
C SER A 99 22.04 6.45 16.94
N THR A 100 23.10 7.21 17.23
CA THR A 100 24.43 7.05 16.62
C THR A 100 25.38 6.21 17.49
N ASP A 101 24.96 5.84 18.71
CA ASP A 101 25.75 5.12 19.70
C ASP A 101 25.63 3.60 19.54
N LYS A 102 26.41 3.04 18.60
CA LYS A 102 26.38 1.62 18.19
C LYS A 102 26.46 0.61 19.34
N PRO A 103 27.32 0.78 20.37
CA PRO A 103 27.34 -0.10 21.54
C PRO A 103 26.01 -0.24 22.27
N ASN A 104 25.13 0.76 22.17
CA ASN A 104 23.83 0.80 22.83
C ASN A 104 22.65 0.44 21.90
N TRP A 105 22.92 0.03 20.66
CA TRP A 105 21.87 -0.39 19.73
C TRP A 105 21.22 -1.72 20.15
N LYS A 106 19.89 -1.79 20.08
CA LYS A 106 19.06 -2.91 20.53
C LYS A 106 18.23 -3.49 19.38
N TYR A 107 17.88 -4.77 19.50
CA TYR A 107 17.06 -5.52 18.54
C TYR A 107 15.86 -6.27 19.17
N SER A 108 15.63 -6.10 20.47
CA SER A 108 14.37 -6.48 21.11
C SER A 108 13.27 -5.46 20.75
N TYR A 109 12.03 -5.72 21.15
CA TYR A 109 10.96 -4.73 20.97
C TYR A 109 11.31 -3.40 21.66
N GLY A 110 11.13 -2.31 20.93
CA GLY A 110 11.15 -0.97 21.51
C GLY A 110 11.04 0.15 20.50
N GLU A 111 10.56 1.28 21.00
CA GLU A 111 10.11 2.42 20.19
C GLU A 111 10.98 3.68 20.40
N LYS A 112 12.12 3.51 21.05
CA LYS A 112 13.11 4.58 21.27
C LYS A 112 14.21 4.52 20.22
N ASP A 113 14.96 5.61 20.11
CA ASP A 113 16.00 5.74 19.09
C ASP A 113 17.20 4.78 19.27
N ASP A 114 17.34 4.11 20.41
CA ASP A 114 18.35 3.07 20.64
C ASP A 114 17.99 1.71 20.04
N TYR A 115 16.78 1.52 19.50
CA TYR A 115 16.33 0.24 18.90
C TYR A 115 16.67 0.12 17.40
N VAL A 116 17.88 0.55 17.02
CA VAL A 116 18.33 0.62 15.62
C VAL A 116 18.43 -0.74 14.93
N LEU A 117 18.68 -1.81 15.68
CA LEU A 117 18.81 -3.16 15.16
C LEU A 117 17.48 -3.94 15.21
N PHE A 118 16.39 -3.30 15.64
CA PHE A 118 15.07 -3.92 15.67
C PHE A 118 14.40 -3.73 14.30
N GLY A 119 13.96 -4.84 13.69
CA GLY A 119 13.41 -4.86 12.33
C GLY A 119 12.26 -3.87 12.08
N ASP A 120 11.43 -3.57 13.09
CA ASP A 120 10.36 -2.57 12.97
C ASP A 120 10.86 -1.14 12.68
N TRP A 121 12.12 -0.85 13.01
CA TRP A 121 12.81 0.39 12.64
C TRP A 121 13.61 0.29 11.33
N GLN A 122 13.59 -0.87 10.66
CA GLN A 122 14.36 -1.14 9.45
C GLN A 122 13.48 -1.25 8.21
N ILE A 123 12.20 -1.59 8.34
CA ILE A 123 11.27 -1.67 7.19
C ILE A 123 11.20 -0.37 6.38
N CYS A 124 11.40 0.78 7.03
CA CYS A 124 11.46 2.05 6.34
C CYS A 124 12.55 2.08 5.24
N PHE A 125 13.62 1.31 5.40
CA PHE A 125 14.70 1.21 4.43
C PHE A 125 14.22 0.65 3.08
N GLN A 126 13.19 -0.20 3.04
CA GLN A 126 12.63 -0.70 1.77
C GLN A 126 12.13 0.47 0.91
N THR A 127 11.29 1.34 1.48
CA THR A 127 10.79 2.54 0.79
C THR A 127 11.93 3.51 0.44
N TYR A 128 12.92 3.68 1.32
CA TYR A 128 14.05 4.57 1.04
C TYR A 128 14.90 4.06 -0.15
N ILE A 129 15.10 2.75 -0.24
CA ILE A 129 15.80 2.09 -1.36
C ILE A 129 15.00 2.23 -2.65
N ASP A 130 13.68 2.08 -2.61
CA ASP A 130 12.81 2.31 -3.78
C ASP A 130 12.92 3.75 -4.29
N LEU A 131 12.86 4.73 -3.38
CA LEU A 131 13.02 6.15 -3.71
C LEU A 131 14.43 6.49 -4.23
N TYR A 132 15.46 5.78 -3.75
CA TYR A 132 16.82 5.85 -4.30
C TYR A 132 16.91 5.26 -5.70
N ASN A 133 16.18 4.17 -5.97
CA ASN A 133 16.16 3.54 -7.28
C ASN A 133 15.44 4.39 -8.32
N ILE A 134 14.43 5.16 -7.92
CA ILE A 134 13.76 6.14 -8.78
C ILE A 134 14.68 7.34 -9.07
N GLU A 135 15.28 7.93 -8.03
CA GLU A 135 16.19 9.06 -8.16
C GLU A 135 17.37 8.90 -7.21
N LYS A 136 18.55 8.70 -7.80
CA LYS A 136 19.78 8.37 -7.09
C LYS A 136 20.27 9.56 -6.26
N ASP A 137 20.32 9.38 -4.95
CA ASP A 137 20.92 10.29 -3.99
C ASP A 137 21.40 9.48 -2.79
N GLU A 138 22.71 9.46 -2.54
CA GLU A 138 23.34 8.62 -1.51
C GLU A 138 22.77 8.88 -0.12
N LYS A 139 22.26 10.08 0.17
CA LYS A 139 21.65 10.39 1.47
C LYS A 139 20.46 9.47 1.79
N LYS A 140 19.75 8.99 0.76
CA LYS A 140 18.55 8.15 0.89
C LYS A 140 18.85 6.76 1.45
N VAL A 141 20.06 6.25 1.20
CA VAL A 141 20.46 4.89 1.58
C VAL A 141 21.61 4.84 2.58
N ALA A 142 22.20 5.99 2.92
CA ALA A 142 23.34 6.07 3.85
C ALA A 142 23.06 5.39 5.19
N ARG A 143 21.90 5.66 5.82
CA ARG A 143 21.53 5.04 7.10
C ARG A 143 21.21 3.55 6.96
N ALA A 144 20.51 3.16 5.90
CA ALA A 144 20.21 1.76 5.63
C ALA A 144 21.51 0.95 5.52
N ARG A 145 22.48 1.42 4.72
CA ARG A 145 23.80 0.80 4.61
C ARG A 145 24.53 0.75 5.94
N GLU A 146 24.60 1.86 6.67
CA GLU A 146 25.27 1.90 7.98
C GLU A 146 24.72 0.84 8.94
N VAL A 147 23.39 0.77 9.07
CA VAL A 147 22.72 -0.13 10.00
C VAL A 147 22.87 -1.58 9.56
N MET A 148 22.58 -1.89 8.30
CA MET A 148 22.60 -3.27 7.81
C MET A 148 24.03 -3.82 7.71
N GLU A 149 25.01 -3.02 7.28
CA GLU A 149 26.42 -3.43 7.26
C GLU A 149 26.94 -3.68 8.69
N TYR A 150 26.56 -2.85 9.67
CA TYR A 150 26.90 -3.10 11.07
C TYR A 150 26.22 -4.37 11.59
N GLN A 151 24.93 -4.57 11.34
CA GLN A 151 24.19 -5.77 11.76
C GLN A 151 24.85 -7.05 11.23
N MET A 152 25.19 -7.08 9.94
CA MET A 152 25.89 -8.20 9.29
C MET A 152 27.30 -8.45 9.83
N SER A 153 27.95 -7.44 10.43
CA SER A 153 29.29 -7.58 11.01
C SER A 153 29.29 -8.25 12.39
N THR A 154 28.12 -8.38 13.03
CA THR A 154 28.01 -8.95 14.38
C THR A 154 27.93 -10.49 14.33
N PRO A 155 28.26 -11.20 15.42
CA PRO A 155 28.11 -12.66 15.49
C PRO A 155 26.67 -13.12 15.78
N LYS A 156 25.69 -12.21 15.87
CA LYS A 156 24.30 -12.51 16.24
C LYS A 156 23.54 -13.11 15.05
N ASN A 157 22.69 -14.09 15.31
CA ASN A 157 21.91 -14.80 14.30
C ASN A 157 20.40 -14.88 14.64
N ASP A 158 19.98 -14.13 15.64
CA ASP A 158 18.65 -14.14 16.26
C ASP A 158 17.91 -12.81 16.09
N TYR A 159 18.32 -11.97 15.13
CA TYR A 159 17.69 -10.67 14.86
C TYR A 159 16.20 -10.80 14.48
N TRP A 160 15.86 -11.80 13.66
CA TRP A 160 14.49 -12.06 13.20
C TRP A 160 13.84 -13.14 14.07
N TRP A 161 13.63 -12.80 15.34
CA TRP A 161 13.08 -13.71 16.35
C TRP A 161 11.54 -13.79 16.34
N TRP A 162 10.86 -12.99 15.51
CA TRP A 162 9.41 -13.03 15.30
C TRP A 162 9.06 -13.06 13.81
N ALA A 163 7.89 -13.61 13.48
CA ALA A 163 7.49 -13.88 12.09
C ALA A 163 7.42 -12.60 11.25
N ASP A 164 6.88 -11.52 11.81
CA ASP A 164 6.67 -10.27 11.10
C ASP A 164 8.00 -9.63 10.71
N GLY A 165 9.08 -9.90 11.47
CA GLY A 165 10.44 -9.48 11.17
C GLY A 165 10.96 -9.97 9.81
N LEU A 166 10.36 -11.02 9.24
CA LEU A 166 10.65 -11.47 7.87
C LEU A 166 10.12 -10.52 6.79
N TYR A 167 9.06 -9.76 7.08
CA TYR A 167 8.57 -8.70 6.20
C TYR A 167 9.29 -7.38 6.48
N MET A 168 9.73 -7.16 7.72
CA MET A 168 10.27 -5.86 8.13
C MET A 168 11.71 -5.59 7.67
N VAL A 169 12.48 -6.58 7.24
CA VAL A 169 13.92 -6.43 6.95
C VAL A 169 14.25 -7.01 5.58
#